data_AF-A0A0F9DML8-F1
#
_entry.id   AF-A0A0F9DML8-F1
#
_cell.length_a   1.000
_cell.length_b   1.000
_cell.length_c   1.000
_cell.angle_alpha   90.00
_cell.angle_beta   90.00
_cell.angle_gamma   90.00
#
_symmetry.space_group_name_H-M   'P 1'
#
loop_
_entity.id
_entity.type
_entity.pdbx_description
1 polymer ?
#
loop_
_entity_poly.entity_id
_entity_poly.type
_entity_poly.pdbx_seq_one_letter_code
_entity_poly.pdbx_strand_id
1 'polypeptide(L)'
;MKKSKKIFKAKPGARFKKSRIQDYGEEIERIKAKHKAKMLKSQIIVDEAREENSPIHECFEWEDSKASELYRRHQAINLINHIVIIDVKDGEEKEVPFLVNVKIVDSDEEDRGYISFEELIEDELLYTQYLNGLIQELITLKAKIKNFEELMGIYREIDKVQKKLNSKEARI
;
A
#
# COMPACT_ATOMS: atom_id res chain seq x y z
N MET A 1 7.74 24.23 5.75
CA MET A 1 8.85 23.35 5.35
C MET A 1 8.59 22.86 3.93
N LYS A 2 9.52 23.03 3.00
CA LYS A 2 9.38 22.44 1.65
C LYS A 2 9.51 20.92 1.81
N LYS A 3 8.44 20.15 1.52
CA LYS A 3 8.54 18.68 1.44
C LYS A 3 9.63 18.37 0.41
N SER A 4 10.61 17.55 0.79
CA SER A 4 11.63 17.06 -0.15
C SER A 4 10.92 16.34 -1.30
N LYS A 5 11.45 16.48 -2.52
CA LYS A 5 10.88 15.82 -3.70
C LYS A 5 11.02 14.30 -3.51
N LYS A 6 9.89 13.58 -3.48
CA LYS A 6 9.89 12.11 -3.38
C LYS A 6 10.48 11.50 -4.65
N ILE A 7 11.32 10.48 -4.46
CA ILE A 7 11.88 9.69 -5.54
C ILE A 7 11.08 8.39 -5.60
N PHE A 8 10.40 8.15 -6.73
CA PHE A 8 9.59 6.95 -6.90
C PHE A 8 10.37 5.84 -7.63
N LYS A 9 10.11 4.59 -7.24
CA LYS A 9 10.66 3.39 -7.88
C LYS A 9 9.57 2.35 -8.09
N ALA A 10 9.66 1.62 -9.20
CA ALA A 10 8.75 0.55 -9.53
C ALA A 10 9.26 -0.77 -8.95
N LYS A 11 8.40 -1.50 -8.22
CA LYS A 11 8.71 -2.84 -7.73
C LYS A 11 8.96 -3.83 -8.88
N PRO A 12 9.74 -4.90 -8.67
CA PRO A 12 9.78 -6.03 -9.58
C PRO A 12 8.36 -6.54 -9.90
N GLY A 13 8.10 -6.90 -11.15
CA GLY A 13 6.78 -7.36 -11.59
C GLY A 13 5.76 -6.27 -11.96
N ALA A 14 6.11 -4.98 -11.81
CA ALA A 14 5.27 -3.88 -12.29
C ALA A 14 4.93 -4.01 -13.79
N ARG A 15 3.65 -3.89 -14.14
CA ARG A 15 3.13 -4.05 -15.51
C ARG A 15 3.02 -2.74 -16.31
N PHE A 16 3.46 -1.63 -15.74
CA PHE A 16 3.47 -0.29 -16.37
C PHE A 16 4.89 0.12 -16.81
N LYS A 17 5.01 1.21 -17.58
CA LYS A 17 6.31 1.70 -18.07
C LYS A 17 7.15 2.27 -16.92
N LYS A 18 8.20 1.55 -16.53
CA LYS A 18 9.10 1.95 -15.42
C LYS A 18 9.80 3.29 -15.65
N SER A 19 10.05 3.68 -16.90
CA SER A 19 10.68 4.96 -17.24
C SER A 19 9.84 6.18 -16.83
N ARG A 20 8.53 6.00 -16.62
CA ARG A 20 7.59 7.06 -16.24
C ARG A 20 7.16 6.99 -14.79
N ILE A 21 7.86 6.20 -13.97
CA ILE A 21 7.52 5.99 -12.56
C ILE A 21 7.41 7.30 -11.76
N GLN A 22 8.26 8.28 -12.08
CA GLN A 22 8.22 9.57 -11.41
C GLN A 22 6.93 10.33 -11.76
N ASP A 23 6.54 10.38 -13.04
CA ASP A 23 5.29 10.99 -13.48
C ASP A 23 4.07 10.32 -12.81
N TYR A 24 4.06 8.99 -12.73
CA TYR A 24 2.96 8.24 -12.14
C TYR A 24 2.81 8.50 -10.64
N GLY A 25 3.93 8.52 -9.91
CA GLY A 25 3.94 8.82 -8.48
C GLY A 25 3.47 10.24 -8.19
N GLU A 26 4.00 11.22 -8.93
CA GLU A 26 3.62 12.63 -8.82
C GLU A 26 2.14 12.85 -9.15
N GLU A 27 1.61 12.16 -10.17
CA GLU A 27 0.20 12.23 -10.54
C GLU A 27 -0.73 11.65 -9.46
N ILE A 28 -0.37 10.52 -8.86
CA ILE A 28 -1.16 9.96 -7.75
C ILE A 28 -1.12 10.88 -6.52
N GLU A 29 0.01 11.54 -6.24
CA GLU A 29 0.07 12.57 -5.20
C GLU A 29 -0.82 13.77 -5.51
N ARG A 30 -0.82 14.24 -6.76
CA ARG A 30 -1.71 15.31 -7.24
C ARG A 30 -3.18 14.93 -7.05
N ILE A 31 -3.57 13.73 -7.47
CA ILE A 31 -4.94 13.20 -7.33
C ILE A 31 -5.35 13.20 -5.85
N LYS A 32 -4.51 12.64 -4.98
CA LYS A 32 -4.79 12.59 -3.54
C LYS A 32 -4.97 13.98 -2.94
N ALA A 33 -4.11 14.94 -3.31
CA ALA A 33 -4.19 16.32 -2.84
C ALA A 33 -5.45 17.04 -3.37
N LYS A 34 -5.79 16.86 -4.66
CA LYS A 34 -6.97 17.46 -5.31
C LYS A 34 -8.27 17.06 -4.62
N HIS A 35 -8.41 15.78 -4.31
CA HIS A 35 -9.62 15.23 -3.71
C HIS A 35 -9.71 15.45 -2.19
N LYS A 36 -8.67 16.02 -1.55
CA LYS A 36 -8.57 16.21 -0.09
C LYS A 36 -8.97 14.95 0.70
N ALA A 37 -8.72 13.79 0.10
CA ALA A 37 -9.28 12.54 0.58
C ALA A 37 -8.46 12.06 1.78
N LYS A 38 -9.11 11.82 2.93
CA LYS A 38 -8.48 11.14 4.08
C LYS A 38 -7.90 9.78 3.65
N MET A 39 -8.59 9.11 2.72
CA MET A 39 -8.13 7.89 2.06
C MET A 39 -8.40 7.97 0.56
N LEU A 40 -7.38 7.71 -0.25
CA LEU A 40 -7.53 7.63 -1.71
C LEU A 40 -8.25 6.33 -2.09
N LYS A 41 -9.30 6.42 -2.91
CA LYS A 41 -10.01 5.26 -3.46
C LYS A 41 -9.47 4.90 -4.83
N SER A 42 -9.47 3.61 -5.16
CA SER A 42 -9.07 3.16 -6.51
C SER A 42 -9.98 3.74 -7.60
N GLN A 43 -11.27 3.94 -7.34
CA GLN A 43 -12.18 4.58 -8.29
C GLN A 43 -11.76 6.01 -8.62
N ILE A 44 -11.34 6.80 -7.63
CA ILE A 44 -10.89 8.18 -7.85
C ILE A 44 -9.69 8.21 -8.82
N ILE A 45 -8.78 7.23 -8.71
CA ILE A 45 -7.63 7.12 -9.61
C ILE A 45 -8.08 6.76 -11.02
N VAL A 46 -9.03 5.83 -11.17
CA VAL A 46 -9.60 5.47 -12.47
C VAL A 46 -10.25 6.70 -13.10
N ASP A 47 -11.05 7.45 -12.35
CA ASP A 47 -11.77 8.62 -12.87
C ASP A 47 -10.80 9.72 -13.36
N GLU A 48 -9.73 10.00 -12.60
CA GLU A 48 -8.71 10.98 -13.01
C GLU A 48 -7.82 10.46 -14.14
N ALA A 49 -7.63 9.14 -14.27
CA ALA A 49 -6.85 8.54 -15.34
C ALA A 49 -7.58 8.55 -16.69
N ARG A 50 -8.91 8.75 -16.72
CA ARG A 50 -9.70 8.77 -17.97
C ARG A 50 -9.28 9.87 -18.92
N GLU A 51 -8.83 11.00 -18.38
CA GLU A 51 -8.32 12.11 -19.17
C GLU A 51 -7.10 11.64 -19.98
N GLU A 52 -7.11 11.80 -21.30
CA GLU A 52 -6.02 11.33 -22.18
C GLU A 52 -4.67 11.99 -21.88
N ASN A 53 -4.70 13.19 -21.31
CA ASN A 53 -3.51 13.92 -20.88
C ASN A 53 -3.00 13.49 -19.50
N SER A 54 -3.75 12.63 -18.77
CA SER A 54 -3.31 12.14 -17.47
C SER A 54 -2.04 11.31 -17.65
N PRO A 55 -0.97 11.58 -16.88
CA PRO A 55 0.25 10.80 -16.94
C PRO A 55 0.03 9.30 -16.76
N ILE A 56 -0.98 8.92 -15.98
CA ILE A 56 -1.32 7.52 -15.69
C ILE A 56 -2.38 6.94 -16.64
N HIS A 57 -2.86 7.68 -17.65
CA HIS A 57 -3.87 7.22 -18.60
C HIS A 57 -3.50 5.88 -19.26
N GLU A 58 -2.24 5.76 -19.69
CA GLU A 58 -1.71 4.57 -20.36
C GLU A 58 -1.55 3.34 -19.44
N CYS A 59 -1.74 3.48 -18.13
CA CYS A 59 -1.72 2.37 -17.19
C CYS A 59 -3.03 1.55 -17.20
N PHE A 60 -4.03 2.00 -17.95
CA PHE A 60 -5.37 1.44 -17.96
C PHE A 60 -5.79 0.93 -19.35
N GLU A 61 -6.71 -0.04 -19.35
CA GLU A 61 -7.41 -0.48 -20.56
C GLU A 61 -8.77 0.24 -20.64
N TRP A 62 -8.93 1.07 -21.67
CA TRP A 62 -10.11 1.92 -21.85
C TRP A 62 -11.14 1.34 -22.82
N GLU A 63 -10.81 0.27 -23.54
CA GLU A 63 -11.78 -0.42 -24.38
C GLU A 63 -12.72 -1.26 -23.51
N ASP A 64 -14.00 -0.87 -23.42
CA ASP A 64 -15.01 -1.56 -22.59
C ASP A 64 -15.22 -3.03 -22.97
N SER A 65 -14.97 -3.38 -24.23
CA SER A 65 -15.01 -4.78 -24.71
C SER A 65 -13.91 -5.65 -24.08
N LYS A 66 -12.80 -5.04 -23.65
CA LYS A 66 -11.62 -5.70 -23.07
C LYS A 66 -11.58 -5.57 -21.54
N ALA A 67 -12.05 -4.45 -20.99
CA ALA A 67 -11.98 -4.15 -19.58
C ALA A 67 -13.30 -3.57 -19.06
N SER A 68 -13.88 -4.25 -18.07
CA SER A 68 -14.96 -3.66 -17.28
C SER A 68 -14.42 -2.67 -16.25
N GLU A 69 -15.32 -1.90 -15.64
CA GLU A 69 -14.96 -0.96 -14.58
C GLU A 69 -14.26 -1.63 -13.39
N LEU A 70 -14.68 -2.85 -13.02
CA LEU A 70 -14.04 -3.63 -11.97
C LEU A 70 -12.59 -3.97 -12.32
N TYR A 71 -12.32 -4.25 -13.60
CA TYR A 71 -10.96 -4.51 -14.05
C TYR A 71 -10.08 -3.26 -13.98
N ARG A 72 -10.60 -2.07 -14.32
CA ARG A 72 -9.87 -0.80 -14.19
C ARG A 72 -9.56 -0.47 -12.73
N ARG A 73 -10.50 -0.71 -11.81
CA ARG A 73 -10.22 -0.60 -10.37
C ARG A 73 -9.07 -1.52 -9.96
N HIS A 74 -9.03 -2.74 -10.47
CA HIS A 74 -7.92 -3.66 -10.23
C HIS A 74 -6.60 -3.18 -10.85
N GLN A 75 -6.62 -2.55 -12.03
CA GLN A 75 -5.44 -1.90 -12.61
C GLN A 75 -4.92 -0.76 -11.72
N ALA A 76 -5.80 0.07 -11.16
CA ALA A 76 -5.42 1.11 -10.20
C ALA A 76 -4.78 0.52 -8.93
N ILE A 77 -5.35 -0.56 -8.37
CA ILE A 77 -4.79 -1.27 -7.22
C ILE A 77 -3.38 -1.80 -7.54
N ASN A 78 -3.20 -2.40 -8.72
CA ASN A 78 -1.89 -2.89 -9.14
C ASN A 78 -0.89 -1.77 -9.35
N LEU A 79 -1.31 -0.64 -9.94
CA LEU A 79 -0.47 0.54 -10.10
C LEU A 79 0.05 1.00 -8.74
N ILE A 80 -0.84 1.24 -7.76
CA ILE A 80 -0.46 1.69 -6.41
C ILE A 80 0.49 0.71 -5.73
N ASN A 81 0.15 -0.58 -5.72
CA ASN A 81 0.89 -1.60 -4.96
C ASN A 81 2.32 -1.83 -5.46
N HIS A 82 2.60 -1.47 -6.71
CA HIS A 82 3.91 -1.63 -7.36
C HIS A 82 4.76 -0.34 -7.38
N ILE A 83 4.34 0.72 -6.68
CA ILE A 83 5.13 1.94 -6.51
C ILE A 83 5.69 1.99 -5.08
N VAL A 84 6.97 2.30 -4.94
CA VAL A 84 7.64 2.58 -3.67
C VAL A 84 8.30 3.96 -3.73
N ILE A 85 8.54 4.54 -2.55
CA ILE A 85 9.37 5.73 -2.38
C ILE A 85 10.75 5.28 -1.90
N ILE A 86 11.80 5.92 -2.42
CA ILE A 86 13.15 5.82 -1.85
C ILE A 86 13.26 6.84 -0.71
N ASP A 87 13.29 6.32 0.52
CA ASP A 87 13.53 7.10 1.74
C ASP A 87 15.02 7.01 2.09
N VAL A 88 15.70 8.15 2.13
CA VAL A 88 17.12 8.24 2.49
C VAL A 88 17.22 8.65 3.95
N LYS A 89 17.58 7.71 4.83
CA LYS A 89 17.79 7.96 6.25
C LYS A 89 19.18 7.49 6.65
N ASP A 90 19.93 8.38 7.30
CA ASP A 90 21.29 8.10 7.81
C ASP A 90 22.26 7.54 6.75
N GLY A 91 22.10 7.96 5.49
CA GLY A 91 22.91 7.49 4.36
C GLY A 91 22.50 6.13 3.79
N GLU A 92 21.47 5.48 4.35
CA GLU A 92 20.87 4.26 3.81
C GLU A 92 19.61 4.58 3.01
N GLU A 93 19.55 4.09 1.77
CA GLU A 93 18.34 4.07 0.96
C GLU A 93 17.44 2.91 1.37
N LYS A 94 16.20 3.22 1.75
CA LYS A 94 15.16 2.23 2.06
C LYS A 94 13.96 2.43 1.15
N GLU A 95 13.48 1.32 0.60
CA GLU A 95 12.22 1.31 -0.14
C GLU A 95 11.06 1.23 0.85
N VAL A 96 10.21 2.26 0.86
CA VAL A 96 8.98 2.26 1.64
C VAL A 96 7.76 2.22 0.71
N PRO A 97 6.65 1.56 1.09
CA PRO A 97 5.43 1.61 0.30
C PRO A 97 5.01 3.06 0.04
N PHE A 98 4.66 3.39 -1.21
CA PHE A 98 4.15 4.72 -1.52
C PHE A 98 2.80 4.96 -0.83
N LEU A 99 1.86 4.05 -1.03
CA LEU A 99 0.60 4.01 -0.32
C LEU A 99 0.37 2.61 0.25
N VAL A 100 -0.30 2.57 1.39
CA VAL A 100 -0.72 1.35 2.08
C VAL A 100 -2.23 1.28 2.10
N ASN A 101 -2.77 0.07 1.91
CA ASN A 101 -4.20 -0.15 2.07
C ASN A 101 -4.53 -0.18 3.56
N VAL A 102 -5.48 0.64 3.98
CA VAL A 102 -6.00 0.66 5.34
C VAL A 102 -7.51 0.46 5.32
N LYS A 103 -8.01 -0.11 6.40
CA LYS A 103 -9.42 -0.22 6.72
C LYS A 103 -9.66 0.62 7.96
N ILE A 104 -10.48 1.66 7.82
CA ILE A 104 -10.95 2.47 8.95
C ILE A 104 -12.33 1.94 9.33
N VAL A 105 -12.50 1.64 10.60
CA VAL A 105 -13.79 1.26 11.17
C VAL A 105 -14.26 2.47 11.98
N ASP A 106 -15.08 3.32 11.37
CA ASP A 106 -15.76 4.42 12.07
C ASP A 106 -17.25 4.08 12.18
N SER A 107 -17.71 3.93 13.43
CA SER A 107 -19.11 3.92 13.90
C SER A 107 -20.19 3.44 12.91
N ASP A 108 -20.07 2.20 12.42
CA ASP A 108 -21.05 1.45 11.60
C ASP A 108 -20.77 1.32 10.09
N GLU A 109 -19.73 1.96 9.54
CA GLU A 109 -19.30 1.73 8.15
C GLU A 109 -17.85 1.26 8.05
N GLU A 110 -17.64 0.12 7.38
CA GLU A 110 -16.31 -0.33 6.99
C GLU A 110 -15.84 0.42 5.75
N ASP A 111 -14.94 1.38 5.92
CA ASP A 111 -14.38 2.10 4.78
C ASP A 111 -12.92 1.70 4.52
N ARG A 112 -12.60 1.45 3.25
CA ARG A 112 -11.26 1.01 2.81
C ARG A 112 -10.65 1.98 1.83
N GLY A 113 -9.37 2.25 1.95
CA GLY A 113 -8.67 3.05 0.96
C GLY A 113 -7.17 3.06 1.17
N TYR A 114 -6.52 4.02 0.52
CA TYR A 114 -5.07 4.13 0.49
C TYR A 114 -4.61 5.41 1.18
N ILE A 115 -3.68 5.27 2.11
CA ILE A 115 -3.00 6.40 2.76
C ILE A 115 -1.51 6.30 2.50
N SER A 116 -0.79 7.40 2.66
CA SER A 116 0.67 7.39 2.60
C SER A 116 1.25 6.77 3.85
N PHE A 117 2.47 6.23 3.74
CA PHE A 117 3.15 5.64 4.89
C PHE A 117 3.45 6.68 5.98
N GLU A 118 3.68 7.93 5.60
CA GLU A 118 3.88 9.03 6.57
C GLU A 118 2.61 9.30 7.39
N GLU A 119 1.45 9.41 6.75
CA GLU A 119 0.16 9.57 7.45
C GLU A 119 -0.16 8.38 8.35
N LEU A 120 0.20 7.15 7.93
CA LEU A 120 0.04 5.97 8.75
C LEU A 120 0.84 6.08 10.05
N ILE A 121 2.09 6.57 9.99
CA ILE A 121 2.95 6.72 11.17
C ILE A 121 2.51 7.88 12.07
N GLU A 122 1.95 8.94 11.48
CA GLU A 122 1.47 10.13 12.22
C GLU A 122 0.20 9.85 13.05
N ASP A 123 -0.61 8.86 12.66
CA ASP A 123 -1.83 8.44 13.38
C ASP A 123 -1.56 7.17 14.20
N GLU A 124 -1.38 7.32 15.52
CA GLU A 124 -1.06 6.22 16.44
C GLU A 124 -2.11 5.10 16.46
N LEU A 125 -3.40 5.48 16.37
CA LEU A 125 -4.50 4.51 16.38
C LEU A 125 -4.48 3.70 15.08
N LEU A 126 -4.36 4.38 13.94
CA LEU A 126 -4.33 3.75 12.63
C LEU A 126 -3.08 2.89 12.43
N TYR A 127 -1.92 3.36 12.91
CA TYR A 127 -0.69 2.58 12.95
C TYR A 127 -0.87 1.27 13.72
N THR A 128 -1.48 1.36 14.91
CA THR A 128 -1.75 0.20 15.76
C THR A 128 -2.69 -0.79 15.06
N GLN A 129 -3.77 -0.31 14.46
CA GLN A 129 -4.70 -1.14 13.69
C GLN A 129 -4.01 -1.83 12.51
N TYR A 130 -3.21 -1.10 11.74
CA TYR A 130 -2.46 -1.64 10.61
C TYR A 130 -1.44 -2.70 11.05
N LEU A 131 -0.67 -2.43 12.10
CA LEU A 131 0.30 -3.37 12.65
C LEU A 131 -0.37 -4.65 13.15
N ASN A 132 -1.52 -4.54 13.81
CA ASN A 132 -2.31 -5.70 14.25
C ASN A 132 -2.79 -6.54 13.06
N GLY A 133 -3.19 -5.90 11.95
CA GLY A 133 -3.50 -6.58 10.71
C GLY A 133 -2.32 -7.41 10.18
N LEU A 134 -1.12 -6.81 10.10
CA LEU A 134 0.10 -7.51 9.68
C LEU A 134 0.45 -8.69 10.61
N ILE A 135 0.23 -8.55 11.91
CA ILE A 135 0.42 -9.63 12.88
C ILE A 135 -0.54 -10.80 12.59
N GLN A 136 -1.82 -10.52 12.29
CA GLN A 136 -2.77 -11.57 11.92
C GLN A 136 -2.41 -12.27 10.61
N GLU A 137 -1.85 -11.54 9.63
CA GLU A 137 -1.32 -12.14 8.40
C GLU A 137 -0.13 -13.07 8.69
N LEU A 138 0.80 -12.65 9.56
CA LEU A 138 1.91 -13.49 10.01
C LEU A 138 1.42 -14.77 10.73
N ILE A 139 0.40 -14.67 11.57
CA ILE A 139 -0.22 -15.83 12.24
C ILE A 139 -0.88 -16.75 11.22
N THR A 140 -1.57 -16.20 10.23
CA THR A 140 -2.17 -16.97 9.13
C THR A 140 -1.10 -17.68 8.31
N LEU A 141 0.01 -17.02 8.01
CA LEU A 141 1.15 -17.61 7.31
C LEU A 141 1.79 -18.72 8.15
N LYS A 142 2.02 -18.49 9.44
CA LYS A 142 2.53 -19.50 10.39
C LYS A 142 1.68 -20.78 10.34
N ALA A 143 0.35 -20.64 10.31
CA ALA A 143 -0.56 -21.77 10.21
C ALA A 143 -0.44 -22.54 8.89
N LYS A 144 -0.20 -21.84 7.77
CA LYS A 144 0.00 -22.45 6.44
C LYS A 144 1.32 -23.21 6.34
N ILE A 145 2.40 -22.70 6.96
CA ILE A 145 3.74 -23.27 6.81
C ILE A 145 4.06 -24.37 7.83
N LYS A 146 3.22 -24.59 8.84
CA LYS A 146 3.51 -25.46 10.00
C LYS A 146 3.84 -26.93 9.70
N ASN A 147 3.41 -27.43 8.54
CA ASN A 147 3.55 -28.84 8.15
C ASN A 147 4.72 -29.07 7.16
N PHE A 148 5.48 -28.03 6.83
CA PHE A 148 6.60 -28.11 5.89
C PHE A 148 7.92 -28.08 6.68
N GLU A 149 8.65 -29.19 6.68
CA GLU A 149 9.89 -29.36 7.45
C GLU A 149 10.92 -28.29 7.08
N GLU A 150 10.99 -27.95 5.79
CA GLU A 150 11.87 -26.93 5.21
C GLU A 150 11.59 -25.52 5.77
N LEU A 151 10.37 -25.28 6.28
CA LEU A 151 9.93 -23.97 6.78
C LEU A 151 9.91 -23.87 8.30
N MET A 152 10.33 -24.91 9.02
CA MET A 152 10.30 -24.94 10.49
C MET A 152 11.18 -23.87 11.15
N GLY A 153 12.24 -23.41 10.47
CA GLY A 153 13.06 -22.28 10.93
C GLY A 153 12.24 -20.99 11.04
N ILE A 154 11.55 -20.61 9.96
CA ILE A 154 10.69 -19.41 9.91
C ILE A 154 9.51 -19.56 10.87
N TYR A 155 8.90 -20.74 10.93
CA TYR A 155 7.80 -21.03 11.86
C TYR A 155 8.16 -20.67 13.31
N ARG A 156 9.35 -21.06 13.77
CA ARG A 156 9.82 -20.79 15.14
C ARG A 156 10.05 -19.31 15.39
N GLU A 157 10.57 -18.57 14.41
CA GLU A 157 10.77 -17.13 14.54
C GLU A 157 9.43 -16.38 14.62
N ILE A 158 8.44 -16.74 13.80
CA ILE A 158 7.10 -16.15 13.88
C ILE A 158 6.45 -16.50 15.24
N ASP A 159 6.62 -17.73 15.74
CA ASP A 159 6.12 -18.13 17.06
C ASP A 159 6.70 -17.28 18.21
N LYS A 160 8.00 -16.99 18.18
CA LYS A 160 8.66 -16.13 19.18
C LYS A 160 8.10 -14.71 19.14
N VAL A 161 7.93 -14.13 17.94
CA VAL A 161 7.36 -12.79 17.77
C VAL A 161 5.95 -12.74 18.34
N GLN A 162 5.10 -13.72 18.01
CA GLN A 162 3.73 -13.81 18.51
C GLN A 162 3.69 -13.88 20.06
N LYS A 163 4.52 -14.72 20.68
CA LYS A 163 4.60 -14.82 22.16
C LYS A 163 5.05 -13.50 22.81
N LYS A 164 6.00 -12.80 22.20
CA LYS A 164 6.49 -11.51 22.70
C LYS A 164 5.42 -10.42 22.64
N LEU A 165 4.58 -10.43 21.61
CA LEU A 165 3.48 -9.47 21.46
C LEU A 165 2.37 -9.74 22.48
N ASN A 166 1.92 -11.00 22.60
CA ASN A 166 0.89 -11.37 23.58
C ASN A 166 1.30 -11.07 25.03
N SER A 167 2.59 -11.20 25.36
CA SER A 167 3.10 -10.88 26.72
C SER A 167 3.27 -9.38 26.99
N LYS A 168 3.32 -8.54 25.95
CA LYS A 168 3.24 -7.07 26.09
C LYS A 168 1.80 -6.62 26.30
N GLU A 169 0.86 -7.18 25.55
CA GLU A 169 -0.57 -6.89 25.70
C GLU A 169 -1.10 -7.31 27.08
N ALA A 170 -0.64 -8.44 27.63
CA ALA A 170 -1.02 -8.89 28.97
C ALA A 170 -0.44 -8.07 30.14
N ARG A 171 0.37 -7.04 29.86
CA ARG A 171 1.00 -6.15 30.86
C ARG A 171 0.38 -4.73 30.89
N ILE A 172 -0.58 -4.47 30.01
CA ILE A 172 -1.38 -3.24 29.94
C ILE A 172 -2.75 -3.55 30.51
#